data_AF-A0A3A4AZR9-F1
#
_entry.id   AF-A0A3A4AZR9-F1
#
_cell.length_a   1.000
_cell.length_b   1.000
_cell.length_c   1.000
_cell.angle_alpha   90.00
_cell.angle_beta   90.00
_cell.angle_gamma   90.00
#
_symmetry.space_group_name_H-M   'P 1'
#
loop_
_entity.id
_entity.type
_entity.pdbx_description
1 polymer ?
#
loop_
_entity_poly.entity_id
_entity_poly.type
_entity_poly.pdbx_seq_one_letter_code
_entity_poly.pdbx_strand_id
1 'polypeptide(L)'
;MLGGVPQGRGPGGRDPAVQADRRDGDGQAVPAAEGGPVTAPDDTAARYRRPVPVLWWTGRRPYLLFMIREFSSVFVAWSVVYLLLLVRAVAAGPAAYRGFMELSASWWMLALNVAALALTLFHTITWFVVTPKAVAVRVLGVRLPAFMVAGPLYTAWIAVSAFVVWLLVR
;
A
#
# COMPACT_ATOMS: atom_id res chain seq x y z
N MET A 1 -43.41 37.05 37.12
CA MET A 1 -43.59 35.68 36.61
C MET A 1 -42.24 35.18 36.12
N LEU A 2 -41.79 34.05 36.68
CA LEU A 2 -40.96 32.98 36.09
C LEU A 2 -39.78 33.43 35.21
N GLY A 3 -38.53 33.11 35.51
CA GLY A 3 -38.03 31.83 35.99
C GLY A 3 -36.79 31.52 35.14
N GLY A 4 -35.73 31.03 35.76
CA GLY A 4 -34.36 31.13 35.25
C GLY A 4 -34.00 30.25 34.07
N VAL A 5 -32.83 30.55 33.49
CA VAL A 5 -31.89 29.56 32.96
C VAL A 5 -30.45 30.12 33.08
N PRO A 6 -29.60 29.57 33.96
CA PRO A 6 -28.16 29.55 33.77
C PRO A 6 -27.71 28.15 33.31
N GLN A 7 -26.54 28.07 32.66
CA GLN A 7 -25.86 26.86 32.13
C GLN A 7 -26.29 26.44 30.71
N GLY A 8 -25.42 25.92 29.85
CA GLY A 8 -24.06 25.40 30.03
C GLY A 8 -23.20 25.65 28.79
N ARG A 9 -21.88 25.78 29.00
CA ARG A 9 -20.91 24.72 28.68
C ARG A 9 -21.04 24.22 27.24
N GLY A 10 -20.11 24.65 26.39
CA GLY A 10 -19.68 23.81 25.28
C GLY A 10 -19.11 22.49 25.81
N PRO A 11 -19.33 21.38 25.09
CA PRO A 11 -18.22 20.45 24.89
C PRO A 11 -18.33 19.72 23.55
N GLY A 12 -17.21 19.18 23.06
CA GLY A 12 -17.29 18.19 22.00
C GLY A 12 -16.00 17.78 21.29
N GLY A 13 -14.83 18.21 21.78
CA GLY A 13 -13.54 17.76 21.25
C GLY A 13 -12.57 17.54 22.39
N ARG A 14 -12.79 16.51 23.20
CA ARG A 14 -11.79 16.03 24.15
C ARG A 14 -11.39 14.62 23.74
N ASP A 15 -10.17 14.53 23.25
CA ASP A 15 -9.45 13.29 23.02
C ASP A 15 -9.35 12.49 24.32
N PRO A 16 -9.80 11.22 24.35
CA PRO A 16 -9.70 10.37 25.54
C PRO A 16 -8.27 9.93 25.85
N ALA A 17 -7.28 10.31 25.04
CA ALA A 17 -5.90 9.82 25.14
C ALA A 17 -5.00 10.61 26.11
N VAL A 18 -5.43 11.74 26.66
CA VAL A 18 -4.54 12.65 27.45
C VAL A 18 -4.93 12.77 28.93
N GLN A 19 -6.04 12.15 29.38
CA GLN A 19 -6.54 12.33 30.75
C GLN A 19 -6.15 11.22 31.74
N ALA A 20 -5.32 10.25 31.35
CA ALA A 20 -4.94 9.13 32.22
C ALA A 20 -3.73 9.42 33.15
N ASP A 21 -3.07 10.58 33.01
CA ASP A 21 -1.74 10.81 33.61
C ASP A 21 -1.68 11.99 34.61
N ARG A 22 -2.81 12.39 35.23
CA ARG A 22 -2.80 13.57 36.10
C ARG A 22 -3.77 13.60 37.29
N ARG A 23 -4.08 12.46 37.89
CA ARG A 23 -4.78 12.41 39.18
C ARG A 23 -3.99 11.63 40.22
N ASP A 24 -2.80 12.13 40.53
CA ASP A 24 -2.13 11.89 41.80
C ASP A 24 -2.01 13.22 42.53
N GLY A 25 -2.56 13.26 43.75
CA GLY A 25 -2.47 14.38 44.67
C GLY A 25 -3.71 15.26 44.71
N ASP A 26 -4.68 14.89 45.56
CA ASP A 26 -5.22 15.80 46.59
C ASP A 26 -6.24 15.03 47.45
N GLY A 27 -5.97 15.04 48.76
CA GLY A 27 -6.67 14.21 49.74
C GLY A 27 -8.10 14.64 49.98
N GLN A 28 -8.98 13.65 50.15
CA GLN A 28 -10.15 13.81 51.00
C GLN A 28 -10.53 12.45 51.59
N ALA A 29 -10.43 12.36 52.92
CA ALA A 29 -10.85 11.21 53.70
C ALA A 29 -12.37 11.04 53.58
N VAL A 30 -12.81 9.89 53.06
CA VAL A 30 -14.20 9.45 53.04
C VAL A 30 -14.34 8.31 54.06
N PRO A 31 -15.32 8.35 54.96
CA PRO A 31 -15.43 7.40 56.06
C PRO A 31 -15.74 5.99 55.56
N ALA A 32 -15.22 5.02 56.30
CA ALA A 32 -15.34 3.59 56.09
C ALA A 32 -16.81 3.16 55.91
N ALA A 33 -17.19 2.89 54.67
CA ALA A 33 -18.31 2.01 54.36
C ALA A 33 -17.73 0.65 54.01
N GLU A 34 -18.28 -0.38 54.66
CA GLU A 34 -17.80 -1.76 54.71
C GLU A 34 -17.45 -2.31 53.32
N GLY A 35 -16.15 -2.51 53.09
CA GLY A 35 -15.61 -3.11 51.88
C GLY A 35 -15.81 -4.62 51.90
N GLY A 36 -16.94 -5.11 51.38
CA GLY A 36 -16.95 -6.43 50.77
C GLY A 36 -15.87 -6.49 49.69
N PRO A 37 -15.20 -7.64 49.46
CA PRO A 37 -14.12 -7.72 48.49
C PRO A 37 -14.69 -7.34 47.12
N VAL A 38 -14.34 -6.14 46.65
CA VAL A 38 -14.51 -5.76 45.25
C VAL A 38 -13.56 -6.66 44.49
N THR A 39 -14.07 -7.80 44.04
CA THR A 39 -13.37 -8.66 43.09
C THR A 39 -13.09 -7.79 41.89
N ALA A 40 -11.82 -7.41 41.69
CA ALA A 40 -11.38 -6.78 40.46
C ALA A 40 -11.92 -7.63 39.30
N PRO A 41 -12.53 -7.03 38.26
CA PRO A 41 -12.96 -7.81 37.11
C PRO A 41 -11.78 -8.64 36.63
N ASP A 42 -12.01 -9.94 36.53
CA ASP A 42 -11.04 -10.97 36.15
C ASP A 42 -10.42 -10.57 34.79
N ASP A 43 -9.21 -10.00 34.82
CA ASP A 43 -8.46 -9.53 33.65
C ASP A 43 -7.99 -10.69 32.74
N THR A 44 -8.45 -11.91 33.01
CA THR A 44 -8.11 -13.14 32.28
C THR A 44 -8.96 -13.39 31.05
N ALA A 45 -9.64 -12.36 30.51
CA ALA A 45 -10.24 -12.42 29.17
C ALA A 45 -9.13 -12.59 28.13
N ALA A 46 -8.66 -13.84 27.98
CA ALA A 46 -7.62 -14.24 27.07
C ALA A 46 -8.02 -13.78 25.67
N ARG A 47 -7.33 -12.75 25.17
CA ARG A 47 -7.59 -12.16 23.86
C ARG A 47 -7.55 -13.26 22.80
N TYR A 48 -8.73 -13.66 22.33
CA TYR A 48 -8.86 -14.68 21.31
C TYR A 48 -8.17 -14.21 20.02
N ARG A 49 -7.05 -14.84 19.66
CA ARG A 49 -6.41 -14.67 18.36
C ARG A 49 -6.94 -15.74 17.42
N ARG A 50 -7.71 -15.31 16.42
CA ARG A 50 -8.13 -16.20 15.33
C ARG A 50 -6.89 -16.63 14.52
N PRO A 51 -6.64 -17.94 14.33
CA PRO A 51 -5.55 -18.39 13.48
C PRO A 51 -5.79 -17.93 12.03
N VAL A 52 -4.80 -17.29 11.43
CA VAL A 52 -4.84 -16.87 10.02
C VAL A 52 -4.23 -17.98 9.16
N PRO A 53 -5.00 -18.61 8.25
CA PRO A 53 -4.48 -19.68 7.41
C PRO A 53 -3.48 -19.15 6.38
N VAL A 54 -2.52 -19.95 5.92
CA VAL A 54 -1.48 -19.52 4.94
C VAL A 54 -2.09 -19.00 3.63
N LEU A 55 -3.23 -19.58 3.22
CA LEU A 55 -4.00 -19.19 2.02
C LEU A 55 -5.13 -18.20 2.34
N TRP A 56 -4.98 -17.37 3.37
CA TRP A 56 -5.97 -16.37 3.76
C TRP A 56 -6.37 -15.43 2.61
N TRP A 57 -5.46 -15.20 1.66
CA TRP A 57 -5.60 -14.27 0.55
C TRP A 57 -6.45 -14.80 -0.61
N THR A 58 -6.71 -16.11 -0.69
CA THR A 58 -7.53 -16.72 -1.76
C THR A 58 -9.03 -16.46 -1.57
N GLY A 59 -9.46 -16.17 -0.33
CA GLY A 59 -10.87 -16.01 0.00
C GLY A 59 -11.53 -14.72 -0.52
N ARG A 60 -10.75 -13.70 -0.92
CA ARG A 60 -11.30 -12.43 -1.44
C ARG A 60 -10.44 -11.87 -2.58
N ARG A 61 -11.10 -11.46 -3.67
CA ARG A 61 -10.48 -10.80 -4.84
C ARG A 61 -9.49 -9.67 -4.49
N PRO A 62 -9.77 -8.72 -3.57
CA PRO A 62 -8.80 -7.67 -3.23
C PRO A 62 -7.49 -8.21 -2.63
N TYR A 63 -7.54 -9.29 -1.82
CA TYR A 63 -6.33 -9.89 -1.26
C TYR A 63 -5.54 -10.68 -2.31
N LEU A 64 -6.24 -11.33 -3.24
CA LEU A 64 -5.61 -11.99 -4.38
C LEU A 64 -4.91 -10.98 -5.31
N LEU A 65 -5.56 -9.87 -5.66
CA LEU A 65 -4.94 -8.82 -6.47
C LEU A 65 -3.73 -8.18 -5.78
N PHE A 66 -3.82 -7.99 -4.46
CA PHE A 66 -2.68 -7.54 -3.66
C PHE A 66 -1.52 -8.54 -3.74
N MET A 67 -1.77 -9.84 -3.56
CA MET A 67 -0.73 -10.85 -3.63
C MET A 67 -0.09 -10.94 -5.01
N ILE A 68 -0.89 -10.90 -6.09
CA ILE A 68 -0.39 -10.87 -7.47
C ILE A 68 0.49 -9.64 -7.70
N ARG A 69 0.13 -8.49 -7.12
CA ARG A 69 0.93 -7.25 -7.21
C ARG A 69 2.28 -7.38 -6.51
N GLU A 70 2.33 -8.02 -5.34
CA GLU A 70 3.62 -8.26 -4.67
C GLU A 70 4.45 -9.25 -5.48
N PHE A 71 3.83 -10.30 -6.01
CA PHE A 71 4.50 -11.31 -6.82
C PHE A 71 5.02 -10.77 -8.16
N SER A 72 4.37 -9.77 -8.75
CA SER A 72 4.83 -9.16 -10.00
C SER A 72 6.21 -8.47 -9.87
N SER A 73 6.64 -8.11 -8.66
CA SER A 73 7.99 -7.57 -8.41
C SER A 73 9.11 -8.52 -8.86
N VAL A 74 8.91 -9.83 -8.74
CA VAL A 74 9.87 -10.86 -9.21
C VAL A 74 10.02 -10.79 -10.73
N PHE A 75 8.93 -10.55 -11.46
CA PHE A 75 8.96 -10.42 -12.91
C PHE A 75 9.54 -9.11 -13.38
N VAL A 76 9.36 -8.03 -12.62
CA VAL A 76 10.06 -6.77 -12.84
C VAL A 76 11.56 -6.99 -12.70
N ALA A 77 12.00 -7.64 -11.61
CA ALA A 77 13.41 -7.97 -11.40
C ALA A 77 13.96 -8.87 -12.51
N TRP A 78 13.20 -9.88 -12.94
CA TRP A 78 13.55 -10.72 -14.08
C TRP A 78 13.76 -9.89 -15.36
N SER A 79 12.85 -8.96 -15.66
CA SER A 79 12.95 -8.10 -16.85
C SER A 79 14.23 -7.26 -16.83
N VAL A 80 14.61 -6.72 -15.67
CA VAL A 80 15.87 -5.99 -15.49
C VAL A 80 17.07 -6.90 -15.73
N VAL A 81 17.10 -8.09 -15.13
CA VAL A 81 18.18 -9.06 -15.33
C VAL A 81 18.28 -9.48 -16.80
N TYR A 82 17.16 -9.76 -17.46
CA TYR A 82 17.11 -10.12 -18.86
C TYR A 82 17.70 -9.03 -19.77
N LEU A 83 17.36 -7.76 -19.51
CA LEU A 83 17.93 -6.62 -20.24
C LEU A 83 19.43 -6.46 -19.97
N LEU A 84 19.89 -6.67 -18.74
CA LEU A 84 21.33 -6.65 -18.43
C LEU A 84 22.09 -7.76 -19.13
N LEU A 85 21.50 -8.96 -19.25
CA LEU A 85 22.08 -10.06 -20.02
C LEU A 85 22.15 -9.73 -21.51
N LEU A 86 21.13 -9.08 -22.06
CA LEU A 86 21.15 -8.58 -23.43
C LEU A 86 22.29 -7.57 -23.64
N VAL A 87 22.42 -6.57 -22.76
CA VAL A 87 23.50 -5.57 -22.83
C VAL A 87 24.87 -6.24 -22.76
N ARG A 88 25.05 -7.21 -21.85
CA ARG A 88 26.28 -8.00 -21.75
C ARG A 88 26.56 -8.78 -23.03
N ALA A 89 25.54 -9.40 -23.64
CA ALA A 89 25.69 -10.17 -24.86
C ALA A 89 26.08 -9.28 -26.06
N VAL A 90 25.51 -8.08 -26.15
CA VAL A 90 25.89 -7.07 -27.15
C VAL A 90 27.34 -6.62 -26.94
N ALA A 91 27.75 -6.34 -25.70
CA ALA A 91 29.10 -5.91 -25.37
C ALA A 91 30.17 -6.99 -25.61
N ALA A 92 29.81 -8.27 -25.45
CA ALA A 92 30.70 -9.42 -25.67
C ALA A 92 30.92 -9.77 -27.16
N GLY A 93 30.19 -9.13 -28.08
CA GLY A 93 30.39 -9.24 -29.52
C GLY A 93 29.42 -10.19 -30.23
N PRO A 94 29.55 -10.33 -31.57
CA PRO A 94 28.52 -10.91 -32.43
C PRO A 94 28.17 -12.37 -32.13
N ALA A 95 29.14 -13.17 -31.68
CA ALA A 95 28.90 -14.58 -31.35
C ALA A 95 28.05 -14.74 -30.09
N ALA A 96 28.36 -13.98 -29.03
CA ALA A 96 27.59 -13.99 -27.79
C ALA A 96 26.16 -13.47 -27.99
N TYR A 97 26.01 -12.42 -28.81
CA TYR A 97 24.71 -11.89 -29.17
C TYR A 97 23.83 -12.90 -29.91
N ARG A 98 24.38 -13.64 -30.89
CA ARG A 98 23.64 -14.69 -31.61
C ARG A 98 23.17 -15.80 -30.67
N GLY A 99 24.04 -16.30 -29.79
CA GLY A 99 23.65 -17.31 -28.80
C GLY A 99 22.55 -16.82 -27.84
N PHE A 100 22.58 -15.54 -27.45
CA PHE A 100 21.52 -14.95 -26.65
C PHE A 100 20.19 -14.83 -27.42
N MET A 101 20.23 -14.51 -28.71
CA MET A 101 19.04 -14.48 -29.57
C MET A 101 18.42 -15.87 -29.76
N GLU A 102 19.24 -16.91 -29.94
CA GLU A 102 18.77 -18.30 -30.01
C GLU A 102 18.09 -18.75 -28.71
N LEU A 103 18.70 -18.45 -27.56
CA LEU A 103 18.10 -18.69 -26.24
C LEU A 103 16.76 -17.94 -26.12
N SER A 104 16.73 -16.68 -26.56
CA SER A 104 15.54 -15.82 -26.48
C SER A 104 14.42 -16.26 -27.41
N ALA A 105 14.75 -16.89 -28.53
CA ALA A 105 13.78 -17.46 -29.47
C ALA A 105 13.16 -18.78 -28.98
N SER A 106 13.68 -19.37 -27.90
CA SER A 106 13.09 -20.59 -27.33
C SER A 106 11.68 -20.32 -26.78
N TRP A 107 10.77 -21.25 -27.01
CA TRP A 107 9.35 -21.10 -26.68
C TRP A 107 9.09 -20.78 -25.21
N TRP A 108 9.88 -21.36 -24.30
CA TRP A 108 9.75 -21.15 -22.86
C TRP A 108 10.25 -19.76 -22.44
N MET A 109 11.32 -19.27 -23.07
CA MET A 109 11.87 -17.95 -22.80
C MET A 109 10.95 -16.86 -23.34
N LEU A 110 10.34 -17.08 -24.52
CA LEU A 110 9.28 -16.22 -25.04
C LEU A 110 8.09 -16.17 -24.09
N ALA A 111 7.58 -17.32 -23.64
CA ALA A 111 6.47 -17.38 -22.70
C ALA A 111 6.78 -16.64 -21.38
N LEU A 112 8.00 -16.82 -20.85
CA LEU A 112 8.46 -16.14 -19.64
C LEU A 112 8.54 -14.63 -19.83
N ASN A 113 9.09 -14.15 -20.95
CA ASN A 113 9.19 -12.71 -21.22
C ASN A 113 7.84 -12.06 -21.48
N VAL A 114 6.90 -12.75 -22.15
CA VAL A 114 5.53 -12.27 -22.33
C VAL A 114 4.80 -12.17 -20.99
N ALA A 115 4.93 -13.20 -20.13
CA ALA A 115 4.38 -13.16 -18.78
C ALA A 115 5.02 -12.03 -17.95
N ALA A 116 6.33 -11.84 -18.06
CA ALA A 116 7.06 -10.78 -17.37
C ALA A 116 6.60 -9.39 -17.82
N LEU A 117 6.39 -9.19 -19.12
CA LEU A 117 5.86 -7.96 -19.67
C LEU A 117 4.45 -7.68 -19.15
N ALA A 118 3.56 -8.68 -19.19
CA ALA A 118 2.19 -8.53 -18.70
C ALA A 118 2.15 -8.19 -17.20
N LEU A 119 2.96 -8.86 -16.38
CA LEU A 119 3.04 -8.59 -14.94
C LEU A 119 3.72 -7.26 -14.62
N THR A 120 4.69 -6.83 -15.42
CA THR A 120 5.31 -5.52 -15.30
C THR A 120 4.30 -4.41 -15.64
N LEU A 121 3.51 -4.56 -16.70
CA LEU A 121 2.42 -3.62 -17.03
C LEU A 121 1.38 -3.56 -15.91
N PHE A 122 0.96 -4.71 -15.40
CA PHE A 122 0.07 -4.78 -14.24
C PHE A 122 0.67 -4.09 -13.00
N HIS A 123 1.96 -4.28 -12.74
CA HIS A 123 2.69 -3.62 -11.65
C HIS A 123 2.67 -2.09 -11.82
N THR A 124 2.98 -1.59 -13.03
CA THR A 124 2.96 -0.16 -13.35
C THR A 124 1.57 0.45 -13.19
N ILE A 125 0.53 -0.21 -13.71
CA ILE A 125 -0.86 0.28 -13.62
C ILE A 125 -1.30 0.35 -12.15
N THR A 126 -1.08 -0.71 -11.38
CA THR A 126 -1.47 -0.74 -9.97
C THR A 126 -0.70 0.29 -9.13
N TRP A 127 0.58 0.53 -9.45
CA TRP A 127 1.36 1.60 -8.85
C TRP A 127 0.74 2.97 -9.15
N PHE A 128 0.43 3.29 -10.42
CA PHE A 128 -0.23 4.56 -10.79
C PHE A 128 -1.59 4.76 -10.12
N VAL A 129 -2.32 3.70 -9.81
CA VAL A 129 -3.60 3.79 -9.09
C VAL A 129 -3.41 4.08 -7.60
N VAL A 130 -2.29 3.68 -7.00
CA VAL A 130 -2.02 3.83 -5.56
C VAL A 130 -1.19 5.09 -5.26
N THR A 131 -0.22 5.45 -6.11
CA THR A 131 0.66 6.62 -5.94
C THR A 131 -0.07 7.94 -5.65
N PRO A 132 -1.09 8.36 -6.42
CA PRO A 132 -1.79 9.62 -6.16
C PRO A 132 -2.62 9.59 -4.86
N LYS A 133 -2.90 8.40 -4.30
CA LYS A 133 -3.55 8.28 -2.99
C LYS A 133 -2.56 8.46 -1.83
N ALA A 134 -1.29 8.13 -2.03
CA ALA A 134 -0.24 8.30 -1.03
C ALA A 134 0.24 9.76 -0.94
N VAL A 135 0.22 10.48 -2.07
CA VAL A 135 0.56 11.90 -2.09
C VAL A 135 -0.70 12.72 -1.82
N ALA A 136 -0.89 13.15 -0.57
CA ALA A 136 -1.96 14.07 -0.20
C ALA A 136 -1.66 15.50 -0.67
N VAL A 137 -1.66 15.72 -1.99
CA VAL A 137 -1.46 17.05 -2.56
C VAL A 137 -2.70 17.91 -2.24
N ARG A 138 -2.54 18.83 -1.29
CA ARG A 138 -3.53 19.89 -1.02
C ARG A 138 -3.06 21.14 -1.73
N VAL A 139 -3.83 21.64 -2.67
CA VAL A 139 -3.57 22.93 -3.33
C VAL A 139 -4.67 23.89 -2.90
N LEU A 140 -4.28 25.05 -2.36
CA LEU A 140 -5.20 26.09 -1.85
C LEU A 140 -6.26 25.57 -0.84
N GLY A 141 -5.88 24.64 0.05
CA GLY A 141 -6.80 24.10 1.07
C GLY A 141 -7.83 23.09 0.55
N VAL A 142 -7.94 22.91 -0.77
CA VAL A 142 -8.82 21.91 -1.41
C VAL A 142 -8.00 20.67 -1.75
N ARG A 143 -8.56 19.48 -1.48
CA ARG A 143 -7.95 18.21 -1.90
C ARG A 143 -8.09 18.10 -3.42
N LEU A 144 -6.96 18.06 -4.12
CA LEU A 144 -6.98 17.79 -5.55
C LEU A 144 -7.51 16.37 -5.79
N PRO A 145 -8.44 16.19 -6.73
CA PRO A 145 -8.95 14.87 -7.04
C PRO A 145 -7.83 14.04 -7.69
N ALA A 146 -7.70 12.78 -7.27
CA ALA A 146 -6.59 11.89 -7.64
C ALA A 146 -6.39 11.72 -9.16
N PHE A 147 -7.42 11.94 -9.97
CA PHE A 147 -7.33 11.89 -11.44
C PHE A 147 -6.49 13.02 -12.04
N MET A 148 -6.43 14.21 -11.42
CA MET A 148 -5.62 15.33 -11.92
C MET A 148 -4.11 15.08 -11.74
N VAL A 149 -3.74 14.23 -10.78
CA VAL A 149 -2.35 13.82 -10.57
C VAL A 149 -2.01 12.58 -11.41
N ALA A 150 -2.94 11.63 -11.52
CA ALA A 150 -2.76 10.42 -12.33
C ALA A 150 -2.75 10.70 -13.84
N GLY A 151 -3.59 11.64 -14.32
CA GLY A 151 -3.76 11.97 -15.73
C GLY A 151 -2.44 12.30 -16.44
N PRO A 152 -1.66 13.29 -15.96
CA PRO A 152 -0.37 13.63 -16.55
C PRO A 152 0.63 12.47 -16.57
N LEU A 153 0.63 11.62 -15.53
CA LEU A 153 1.51 10.44 -15.48
C LEU A 153 1.15 9.41 -16.55
N TYR A 154 -0.14 9.13 -16.74
CA TYR A 154 -0.60 8.23 -17.82
C TYR A 154 -0.32 8.83 -19.20
N THR A 155 -0.57 10.13 -19.39
CA THR A 155 -0.28 10.81 -20.66
C THR A 155 1.21 10.77 -20.99
N ALA A 156 2.08 11.11 -20.03
CA ALA A 156 3.53 11.06 -20.20
C ALA A 156 4.00 9.63 -20.50
N TRP A 157 3.48 8.63 -19.77
CA TRP A 157 3.82 7.23 -19.99
C TRP A 157 3.45 6.77 -21.40
N ILE A 158 2.22 7.03 -21.86
CA ILE A 158 1.76 6.67 -23.22
C ILE A 158 2.60 7.40 -24.28
N ALA A 159 2.87 8.70 -24.08
CA ALA A 159 3.66 9.49 -25.02
C ALA A 159 5.09 8.95 -25.16
N VAL A 160 5.75 8.62 -24.04
CA VAL A 160 7.09 8.03 -24.05
C VAL A 160 7.07 6.65 -24.71
N SER A 161 6.09 5.80 -24.39
CA SER A 161 5.95 4.49 -25.05
C SER A 161 5.74 4.61 -26.56
N ALA A 162 4.88 5.53 -27.00
CA ALA A 162 4.64 5.78 -28.42
C ALA A 162 5.90 6.31 -29.12
N PHE A 163 6.64 7.21 -28.48
CA PHE A 163 7.90 7.73 -29.00
C PHE A 163 8.96 6.63 -29.15
N VAL A 164 9.08 5.73 -28.17
CA VAL A 164 9.99 4.58 -28.26
C VAL A 164 9.60 3.65 -29.40
N VAL A 165 8.31 3.30 -29.53
CA VAL A 165 7.84 2.46 -30.64
C VAL A 165 8.12 3.11 -31.99
N TRP A 166 7.85 4.41 -32.12
CA TRP A 166 8.14 5.17 -33.32
C TRP A 166 9.64 5.14 -33.66
N LEU A 167 10.52 5.32 -32.67
CA LEU A 167 11.97 5.27 -32.83
C LEU A 167 12.47 3.89 -33.25
N LEU A 168 11.83 2.81 -32.80
CA LEU A 168 12.21 1.43 -33.13
C LEU A 168 11.74 0.97 -34.51
N VAL A 169 10.63 1.51 -35.01
CA VAL A 169 10.02 1.12 -36.30
C VAL A 169 10.51 2.00 -37.45
N ARG A 170 11.11 3.15 -37.16
CA ARG A 170 11.66 4.09 -38.14
C ARG A 170 13.11 3.77 -38.48
#